data_AF-A0A7Y5BWP4-F1
#
_entry.id   AF-A0A7Y5BWP4-F1
#
_cell.length_a   1.000
_cell.length_b   1.000
_cell.length_c   1.000
_cell.angle_alpha   90.00
_cell.angle_beta   90.00
_cell.angle_gamma   90.00
#
_symmetry.space_group_name_H-M   'P 1'
#
loop_
_entity.id
_entity.type
_entity.pdbx_description
1 polymer ?
#
loop_
_entity_poly.entity_id
_entity_poly.type
_entity_poly.pdbx_seq_one_letter_code
_entity_poly.pdbx_strand_id
1 'polypeptide(L)'
;MTLATSLPFALEREAQQVATDLNEATLRVVDRHEEIITEFPPLPYTTATLHEDATRAFNWTISQVTQLAQTLFETGLITYPRTDSVRVAEEAIEAGKQVITALYGKESLGHLVGENFPQPVETDSDLEAHEAIRPTSPNRHPDDLLEGNAEAHVLYRLIWARFLASLMNPARYRVITLALEAEL
;
A
#
# COMPACT_ATOMS: atom_id res chain seq x y z
N MET A 1 -14.51 -15.48 1.88
CA MET A 1 -15.06 -16.80 2.22
C MET A 1 -13.89 -17.69 2.56
N THR A 2 -13.60 -17.91 3.85
CA THR A 2 -12.47 -18.75 4.27
C THR A 2 -12.86 -20.20 4.01
N LEU A 3 -12.34 -20.80 2.94
CA LEU A 3 -12.34 -22.25 2.83
C LEU A 3 -11.53 -22.75 4.03
N ALA A 4 -12.19 -23.47 4.92
CA ALA A 4 -11.64 -23.87 6.20
C ALA A 4 -10.45 -24.83 5.99
N THR A 5 -9.24 -24.29 6.00
CA THR A 5 -7.98 -25.03 6.03
C THR A 5 -7.57 -25.36 7.46
N SER A 6 -8.50 -25.72 8.34
CA SER A 6 -8.13 -26.37 9.59
C SER A 6 -8.90 -27.67 9.70
N LEU A 7 -8.18 -28.78 9.51
CA LEU A 7 -8.50 -29.98 10.24
C LEU A 7 -8.18 -29.64 11.71
N PRO A 8 -9.19 -29.49 12.59
CA PRO A 8 -8.90 -29.19 13.98
C PRO A 8 -8.27 -30.43 14.60
N PHE A 9 -6.99 -30.35 14.93
CA PHE A 9 -6.29 -31.38 15.69
C PHE A 9 -6.26 -30.98 17.16
N ALA A 10 -6.66 -31.89 18.05
CA ALA A 10 -6.60 -31.64 19.49
C ALA A 10 -5.17 -31.85 20.02
N LEU A 11 -4.39 -32.70 19.35
CA LEU A 11 -3.02 -33.04 19.72
C LEU A 11 -2.07 -32.91 18.52
N GLU A 12 -0.84 -32.47 18.78
CA GLU A 12 0.24 -32.40 17.77
C GLU A 12 0.46 -33.74 17.06
N ARG A 13 0.38 -34.85 17.80
CA ARG A 13 0.54 -36.20 17.24
C ARG A 13 -0.52 -36.53 16.18
N GLU A 14 -1.76 -36.06 16.33
CA GLU A 14 -2.83 -36.30 15.37
C GLU A 14 -2.53 -35.57 14.05
N ALA A 15 -2.09 -34.32 14.15
CA ALA A 15 -1.66 -33.53 13.00
C ALA A 15 -0.47 -34.20 12.28
N GLN A 16 0.50 -34.70 13.05
CA GLN A 16 1.70 -35.36 12.51
C GLN A 16 1.37 -36.68 11.80
N GLN A 17 0.40 -37.44 12.32
CA GLN A 17 -0.05 -38.67 11.69
C GLN A 17 -0.73 -38.37 10.35
N VAL A 18 -1.69 -37.45 10.33
CA VAL A 18 -2.38 -37.05 9.09
C VAL A 18 -1.40 -36.48 8.06
N ALA A 19 -0.41 -35.68 8.49
CA ALA A 19 0.64 -35.19 7.58
C ALA A 19 1.49 -36.32 6.99
N THR A 20 1.72 -37.39 7.75
CA THR A 20 2.46 -38.58 7.27
C THR A 20 1.62 -39.33 6.25
N ASP A 21 0.34 -39.59 6.55
CA ASP A 21 -0.56 -40.33 5.67
C ASP A 21 -0.80 -39.57 4.34
N LEU A 22 -0.89 -38.23 4.41
CA LEU A 22 -1.03 -37.37 3.22
C LEU A 22 0.19 -37.40 2.28
N ASN A 23 1.39 -37.75 2.74
CA ASN A 23 2.56 -37.82 1.87
C ASN A 23 2.47 -38.96 0.84
N GLU A 24 1.73 -40.02 1.16
CA GLU A 24 1.54 -41.18 0.28
C GLU A 24 0.16 -41.16 -0.42
N ALA A 25 -0.75 -40.28 0.03
CA ALA A 25 -2.09 -40.17 -0.51
C ALA A 25 -2.13 -39.49 -1.88
N THR A 26 -3.08 -39.91 -2.72
CA THR A 26 -3.41 -39.20 -3.96
C THR A 26 -4.42 -38.09 -3.66
N LEU A 27 -4.04 -36.83 -3.93
CA LEU A 27 -4.94 -35.68 -3.81
C LEU A 27 -5.76 -35.49 -5.08
N ARG A 28 -7.07 -35.33 -4.94
CA ARG A 28 -7.99 -35.03 -6.02
C ARG A 28 -8.56 -33.62 -5.87
N VAL A 29 -8.55 -32.84 -6.94
CA VAL A 29 -9.29 -31.57 -6.99
C VAL A 29 -10.77 -31.90 -7.03
N VAL A 30 -11.51 -31.44 -6.02
CA VAL A 30 -12.97 -31.64 -5.92
C VAL A 30 -13.77 -30.38 -6.23
N ASP A 31 -13.16 -29.22 -6.05
CA ASP A 31 -13.75 -27.95 -6.46
C ASP A 31 -12.67 -26.98 -6.95
N ARG A 32 -13.08 -26.11 -7.88
CA ARG A 32 -12.25 -25.05 -8.43
C ARG A 32 -13.08 -23.78 -8.55
N HIS A 33 -12.75 -22.81 -7.71
CA HIS A 33 -13.33 -21.49 -7.75
C HIS A 33 -12.36 -20.50 -8.39
N GLU A 34 -12.87 -19.65 -9.27
CA GLU A 34 -12.12 -18.55 -9.87
C GLU A 34 -12.88 -17.24 -9.67
N GLU A 35 -12.18 -16.23 -9.18
CA GLU A 35 -12.70 -14.87 -9.10
C GLU A 35 -11.67 -13.85 -9.56
N ILE A 36 -12.16 -12.72 -10.07
CA ILE A 36 -11.33 -11.56 -10.38
C ILE A 36 -11.45 -10.58 -9.22
N ILE A 37 -10.36 -10.40 -8.47
CA ILE A 37 -10.28 -9.42 -7.39
C ILE A 37 -9.69 -8.13 -7.95
N THR A 38 -10.32 -7.00 -7.64
CA THR A 38 -9.80 -5.67 -7.96
C THR A 38 -9.37 -4.99 -6.67
N GLU A 39 -8.10 -4.60 -6.58
CA GLU A 39 -7.52 -3.89 -5.45
C GLU A 39 -7.26 -2.44 -5.86
N PHE A 40 -7.96 -1.51 -5.20
CA PHE A 40 -7.78 -0.10 -5.45
C PHE A 40 -6.50 0.40 -4.77
N PRO A 41 -5.77 1.32 -5.40
CA PRO A 41 -4.60 1.90 -4.78
C PRO A 41 -5.00 2.64 -3.48
N PRO A 42 -4.10 2.69 -2.50
CA PRO A 42 -4.35 3.44 -1.29
C PRO A 42 -4.38 4.95 -1.55
N LEU A 43 -5.08 5.68 -0.69
CA LEU A 43 -5.01 7.14 -0.64
C LEU A 43 -3.61 7.62 -0.22
N PRO A 44 -3.23 8.86 -0.56
CA PRO A 44 -2.04 9.52 0.00
C PRO A 44 -2.01 9.45 1.53
N TYR A 45 -0.82 9.57 2.11
CA TYR A 45 -0.65 9.41 3.56
C TYR A 45 -1.29 10.54 4.35
N THR A 46 -2.00 10.14 5.40
CA THR A 46 -2.20 10.93 6.62
C THR A 46 -1.11 10.58 7.64
N THR A 47 -1.04 11.30 8.76
CA THR A 47 -0.12 10.98 9.86
C THR A 47 -0.31 9.54 10.36
N ALA A 48 -1.58 9.16 10.59
CA ALA A 48 -1.92 7.84 11.14
C ALA A 48 -1.52 6.71 10.17
N THR A 49 -1.88 6.84 8.90
CA THR A 49 -1.59 5.81 7.90
C THR A 49 -0.10 5.70 7.60
N LEU A 50 0.66 6.80 7.68
CA LEU A 50 2.13 6.75 7.57
C LEU A 50 2.75 5.98 8.74
N HIS A 51 2.30 6.26 9.96
CA HIS A 51 2.77 5.54 11.15
C HIS A 51 2.47 4.05 11.08
N GLU A 52 1.25 3.67 10.69
CA GLU A 52 0.84 2.27 10.54
C GLU A 52 1.71 1.53 9.53
N ASP A 53 1.88 2.09 8.33
CA ASP A 53 2.67 1.46 7.27
C ASP A 53 4.15 1.37 7.62
N ALA A 54 4.74 2.44 8.16
CA ALA A 54 6.16 2.44 8.54
C ALA A 54 6.42 1.46 9.70
N THR A 55 5.49 1.34 10.66
CA THR A 55 5.57 0.33 11.73
C THR A 55 5.50 -1.08 11.14
N ARG A 56 4.57 -1.34 10.23
CA ARG A 56 4.38 -2.65 9.59
C ARG A 56 5.54 -3.03 8.68
N ALA A 57 6.12 -2.08 7.96
CA ALA A 57 7.17 -2.33 6.97
C ALA A 57 8.57 -2.41 7.60
N PHE A 58 8.84 -1.59 8.62
CA PHE A 58 10.20 -1.37 9.14
C PHE A 58 10.34 -1.61 10.63
N ASN A 59 9.27 -2.00 11.33
CA ASN A 59 9.23 -2.15 12.79
C ASN A 59 9.65 -0.89 13.56
N TRP A 60 9.46 0.30 12.95
CA TRP A 60 9.76 1.57 13.58
C TRP A 60 8.68 1.96 14.59
N THR A 61 9.09 2.63 15.67
CA THR A 61 8.16 3.23 16.63
C THR A 61 7.55 4.52 16.08
N ILE A 62 6.36 4.90 16.56
CA ILE A 62 5.70 6.17 16.21
C ILE A 62 6.65 7.38 16.37
N SER A 63 7.43 7.40 17.47
CA SER A 63 8.39 8.47 17.75
C SER A 63 9.48 8.57 16.68
N GLN A 64 10.03 7.42 16.25
CA GLN A 64 11.03 7.38 15.17
C GLN A 64 10.44 7.88 13.86
N VAL A 65 9.25 7.40 13.47
CA VAL A 65 8.60 7.84 12.22
C VAL A 65 8.33 9.35 12.25
N THR A 66 7.88 9.87 13.39
CA THR A 66 7.64 11.31 13.57
C THR A 66 8.92 12.13 13.38
N GLN A 67 10.05 11.68 13.96
CA GLN A 67 11.33 12.38 13.84
C GLN A 67 11.89 12.34 12.40
N LEU A 68 11.78 11.19 11.73
CA LEU A 68 12.22 11.03 10.35
C LEU A 68 11.37 11.87 9.39
N ALA A 69 10.04 11.87 9.56
CA ALA A 69 9.14 12.70 8.77
C ALA A 69 9.41 14.19 8.99
N GLN A 70 9.68 14.61 10.23
CA GLN A 70 10.08 15.98 10.54
C GLN A 70 11.38 16.37 9.82
N THR A 71 12.37 15.47 9.79
CA THR A 71 13.64 15.70 9.07
C THR A 71 13.39 15.86 7.56
N LEU A 72 12.52 15.04 6.97
CA LEU A 72 12.15 15.16 5.55
C LEU A 72 11.41 16.48 5.26
N PHE A 73 10.56 16.94 6.17
CA PHE A 73 9.84 18.20 6.03
C PHE A 73 10.80 19.40 6.10
N GLU A 74 11.69 19.42 7.09
CA GLU A 74 12.68 20.50 7.28
C GLU A 74 13.68 20.59 6.13
N THR A 75 13.95 19.48 5.45
CA THR A 75 14.77 19.42 4.22
C THR A 75 13.98 19.71 2.94
N GLY A 76 12.68 19.98 3.06
CA GLY A 76 11.79 20.32 1.94
C GLY A 76 11.44 19.15 1.02
N LEU A 77 11.69 17.90 1.44
CA LEU A 77 11.42 16.71 0.64
C LEU A 77 9.94 16.34 0.62
N ILE A 78 9.23 16.59 1.71
CA ILE A 78 7.80 16.29 1.84
C ILE A 78 7.00 17.49 2.34
N THR A 79 5.68 17.43 2.15
CA THR A 79 4.70 18.34 2.76
C THR A 79 4.62 18.15 4.28
N TYR A 80 3.83 18.99 4.97
CA TYR A 80 3.74 18.97 6.42
C TYR A 80 3.28 17.59 6.95
N PRO A 81 4.06 16.90 7.81
CA PRO A 81 3.83 15.50 8.15
C PRO A 81 2.80 15.29 9.27
N ARG A 82 2.16 16.36 9.75
CA ARG A 82 1.10 16.33 10.77
C ARG A 82 -0.20 16.80 10.15
N THR A 83 -0.88 15.86 9.54
CA THR A 83 -2.11 16.04 8.77
C THR A 83 -3.02 14.83 8.94
N ASP A 84 -4.33 15.05 8.98
CA ASP A 84 -5.38 14.04 8.85
C ASP A 84 -6.01 14.05 7.44
N SER A 85 -5.57 14.97 6.59
CA SER A 85 -6.08 15.16 5.24
C SER A 85 -5.42 14.23 4.23
N VAL A 86 -6.22 13.79 3.25
CA VAL A 86 -5.79 13.07 2.05
C VAL A 86 -5.81 13.96 0.80
N ARG A 87 -6.04 15.27 0.97
CA ARG A 87 -6.09 16.25 -0.13
C ARG A 87 -4.73 16.37 -0.81
N VAL A 88 -4.75 16.58 -2.12
CA VAL A 88 -3.55 16.86 -2.91
C VAL A 88 -3.85 18.06 -3.82
N ALA A 89 -2.91 19.00 -3.89
CA ALA A 89 -2.99 20.12 -4.82
C ALA A 89 -2.99 19.65 -6.28
N GLU A 90 -3.73 20.34 -7.14
CA GLU A 90 -3.87 19.97 -8.56
C GLU A 90 -2.50 19.93 -9.27
N GLU A 91 -1.60 20.87 -8.96
CA GLU A 91 -0.25 20.90 -9.52
C GLU A 91 0.57 19.67 -9.15
N ALA A 92 0.38 19.13 -7.94
CA ALA A 92 1.07 17.93 -7.50
C ALA A 92 0.53 16.67 -8.17
N ILE A 93 -0.79 16.61 -8.40
CA ILE A 93 -1.43 15.54 -9.19
C ILE A 93 -0.83 15.52 -10.60
N GLU A 94 -0.74 16.68 -11.27
CA GLU A 94 -0.16 16.77 -12.61
C GLU A 94 1.32 16.36 -12.64
N ALA A 95 2.10 16.80 -11.66
CA ALA A 95 3.50 16.37 -11.54
C ALA A 95 3.62 14.84 -11.33
N GLY A 96 2.78 14.24 -10.48
CA GLY A 96 2.73 12.80 -10.28
C GLY A 96 2.37 12.02 -11.55
N LYS A 97 1.38 12.50 -12.32
CA LYS A 97 0.99 11.91 -13.62
C LYS A 97 2.15 11.89 -14.61
N GLN A 98 2.94 12.96 -14.66
CA GLN A 98 4.11 13.04 -15.54
C GLN A 98 5.15 11.99 -15.17
N VAL A 99 5.45 11.85 -13.87
CA VAL A 99 6.38 10.83 -13.37
C VAL A 99 5.89 9.42 -13.70
N ILE A 100 4.61 9.12 -13.45
CA ILE A 100 4.03 7.80 -13.75
C ILE A 100 4.08 7.51 -15.24
N THR A 101 3.73 8.49 -16.08
CA THR A 101 3.78 8.34 -17.54
C THR A 101 5.20 8.04 -18.02
N ALA A 102 6.20 8.70 -17.45
CA ALA A 102 7.61 8.51 -17.81
C ALA A 102 8.14 7.13 -17.37
N LEU A 103 7.74 6.64 -16.18
CA LEU A 103 8.24 5.39 -15.62
C LEU A 103 7.46 4.14 -16.06
N TYR A 104 6.15 4.27 -16.19
CA TYR A 104 5.21 3.14 -16.30
C TYR A 104 4.25 3.23 -17.50
N GLY A 105 4.37 4.28 -18.33
CA GLY A 105 3.47 4.49 -19.46
C GLY A 105 2.14 5.13 -19.08
N LYS A 106 1.45 5.70 -20.08
CA LYS A 106 0.20 6.44 -19.90
C LYS A 106 -0.96 5.55 -19.46
N GLU A 107 -0.93 4.28 -19.87
CA GLU A 107 -1.88 3.23 -19.52
C GLU A 107 -1.86 2.85 -18.04
N SER A 108 -0.80 3.20 -17.32
CA SER A 108 -0.70 2.96 -15.87
C SER A 108 -1.43 4.01 -15.04
N LEU A 109 -1.81 5.14 -15.65
CA LEU A 109 -2.56 6.20 -14.97
C LEU A 109 -3.98 5.73 -14.61
N GLY A 110 -4.32 5.94 -13.34
CA GLY A 110 -5.55 5.50 -12.70
C GLY A 110 -6.77 6.37 -12.94
N HIS A 111 -7.91 5.85 -12.48
CA HIS A 111 -9.18 6.58 -12.40
C HIS A 111 -9.23 7.67 -11.31
N LEU A 112 -8.12 7.90 -10.59
CA LEU A 112 -7.95 9.03 -9.67
C LEU A 112 -7.66 10.36 -10.41
N VAL A 113 -7.85 10.32 -11.72
CA VAL A 113 -7.74 11.38 -12.72
C VAL A 113 -9.14 11.74 -13.31
N GLY A 114 -10.23 11.19 -12.76
CA GLY A 114 -11.61 11.44 -13.19
C GLY A 114 -12.63 11.48 -12.03
N GLU A 115 -13.87 11.85 -12.35
CA GLU A 115 -15.00 12.30 -11.48
C GLU A 115 -15.38 11.45 -10.24
N ASN A 116 -14.75 10.29 -10.02
CA ASN A 116 -15.13 9.32 -9.00
C ASN A 116 -14.20 9.27 -7.78
N PHE A 117 -13.33 10.28 -7.60
CA PHE A 117 -12.76 10.48 -6.28
C PHE A 117 -13.84 11.02 -5.35
N PRO A 118 -13.90 10.63 -4.07
CA PRO A 118 -14.49 11.51 -3.07
C PRO A 118 -13.71 12.81 -3.15
N GLN A 119 -14.26 13.78 -3.89
CA GLN A 119 -13.84 15.17 -3.81
C GLN A 119 -13.67 15.42 -2.33
N PRO A 120 -12.46 15.82 -1.90
CA PRO A 120 -12.25 16.04 -0.49
C PRO A 120 -13.34 17.03 -0.06
N VAL A 121 -14.12 16.65 0.94
CA VAL A 121 -15.29 17.42 1.38
C VAL A 121 -14.84 18.87 1.45
N GLU A 122 -15.42 19.76 0.62
CA GLU A 122 -15.23 21.19 0.78
C GLU A 122 -15.75 21.52 2.17
N THR A 123 -14.85 21.50 3.15
CA THR A 123 -15.10 22.13 4.43
C THR A 123 -14.94 23.61 4.14
N ASP A 124 -16.05 24.32 4.33
CA ASP A 124 -16.30 25.74 4.04
C ASP A 124 -15.43 26.70 4.89
N SER A 125 -14.20 26.29 5.19
CA SER A 125 -13.21 27.06 5.90
C SER A 125 -11.96 27.18 5.04
N ASP A 126 -11.69 28.40 4.56
CA ASP A 126 -10.41 28.86 4.01
C ASP A 126 -9.23 28.73 5.02
N LEU A 127 -9.41 27.98 6.12
CA LEU A 127 -8.54 27.89 7.28
C LEU A 127 -7.84 26.54 7.45
N GLU A 128 -8.26 25.46 6.76
CA GLU A 128 -7.54 24.17 6.79
C GLU A 128 -7.10 23.72 5.39
N ALA A 129 -6.13 24.44 4.84
CA ALA A 129 -5.33 24.03 3.69
C ALA A 129 -4.34 22.89 4.04
N HIS A 130 -4.80 21.87 4.78
CA HIS A 130 -3.96 20.73 5.12
C HIS A 130 -3.91 19.77 3.92
N GLU A 131 -2.71 19.61 3.39
CA GLU A 131 -2.42 18.65 2.34
C GLU A 131 -2.04 17.29 2.95
N ALA A 132 -2.20 16.23 2.19
CA ALA A 132 -1.66 14.92 2.51
C ALA A 132 -0.13 14.96 2.61
N ILE A 133 0.44 13.94 3.27
CA ILE A 133 1.88 13.72 3.29
C ILE A 133 2.30 13.13 1.94
N ARG A 134 3.02 13.93 1.15
CA ARG A 134 3.52 13.58 -0.19
C ARG A 134 4.87 14.22 -0.46
N PRO A 135 5.60 13.80 -1.51
CA PRO A 135 6.78 14.54 -1.96
C PRO A 135 6.41 15.97 -2.37
N THR A 136 7.23 16.95 -1.97
CA THR A 136 7.09 18.33 -2.44
C THR A 136 7.31 18.41 -3.96
N SER A 137 8.26 17.60 -4.47
CA SER A 137 8.53 17.41 -5.89
C SER A 137 8.56 15.91 -6.23
N PRO A 138 7.52 15.38 -6.90
CA PRO A 138 7.50 13.97 -7.32
C PRO A 138 8.63 13.59 -8.30
N ASN A 139 9.18 14.57 -9.02
CA ASN A 139 10.29 14.36 -9.96
C ASN A 139 11.62 14.02 -9.27
N ARG A 140 11.75 14.27 -7.97
CA ARG A 140 12.94 13.89 -7.21
C ARG A 140 12.84 12.41 -6.88
N HIS A 141 13.54 11.56 -7.63
CA HIS A 141 13.46 10.12 -7.41
C HIS A 141 14.16 9.76 -6.08
N PRO A 142 13.63 8.79 -5.30
CA PRO A 142 14.27 8.38 -4.05
C PRO A 142 15.72 7.90 -4.19
N ASP A 143 16.10 7.40 -5.38
CA ASP A 143 17.49 6.96 -5.66
C ASP A 143 18.46 8.13 -5.88
N ASP A 144 17.95 9.34 -6.13
CA ASP A 144 18.78 10.54 -6.32
C ASP A 144 19.20 11.18 -4.99
N LEU A 145 18.68 10.70 -3.86
CA LEU A 145 18.99 11.20 -2.52
C LEU A 145 20.29 10.60 -1.99
N LEU A 146 21.42 11.20 -2.39
CA LEU A 146 22.77 10.70 -2.08
C LEU A 146 23.28 11.11 -0.68
N GLU A 147 22.82 12.22 -0.13
CA GLU A 147 23.29 12.78 1.14
C GLU A 147 22.12 12.96 2.12
N GLY A 148 22.34 12.67 3.40
CA GLY A 148 21.34 12.84 4.45
C GLY A 148 21.15 11.62 5.34
N ASN A 149 20.06 11.58 6.08
CA ASN A 149 19.71 10.46 6.94
C ASN A 149 19.14 9.30 6.09
N ALA A 150 19.83 8.16 6.09
CA ALA A 150 19.44 6.98 5.30
C ALA A 150 18.03 6.45 5.66
N GLU A 151 17.66 6.42 6.94
CA GLU A 151 16.31 6.01 7.37
C GLU A 151 15.25 7.01 6.91
N ALA A 152 15.57 8.30 6.90
CA ALA A 152 14.69 9.31 6.34
C ALA A 152 14.49 9.10 4.83
N HIS A 153 15.53 8.72 4.09
CA HIS A 153 15.39 8.40 2.66
C HIS A 153 14.55 7.14 2.42
N VAL A 154 14.64 6.15 3.30
CA VAL A 154 13.74 4.97 3.27
C VAL A 154 12.29 5.40 3.49
N LEU A 155 12.02 6.28 4.47
CA LEU A 155 10.68 6.83 4.69
C LEU A 155 10.20 7.66 3.49
N TYR A 156 11.09 8.46 2.88
CA TYR A 156 10.77 9.23 1.68
C TYR A 156 10.35 8.32 0.52
N ARG A 157 11.06 7.22 0.28
CA ARG A 157 10.68 6.23 -0.73
C ARG A 157 9.28 5.68 -0.50
N LEU A 158 8.95 5.36 0.76
CA LEU A 158 7.61 4.88 1.12
C LEU A 158 6.54 5.94 0.79
N ILE A 159 6.76 7.20 1.19
CA ILE A 159 5.86 8.33 0.90
C ILE A 159 5.71 8.56 -0.61
N TRP A 160 6.83 8.56 -1.34
CA TRP A 160 6.87 8.77 -2.79
C TRP A 160 6.12 7.67 -3.53
N ALA A 161 6.35 6.40 -3.16
CA ALA A 161 5.69 5.26 -3.79
C ALA A 161 4.18 5.28 -3.55
N ARG A 162 3.73 5.56 -2.31
CA ARG A 162 2.30 5.63 -2.01
C ARG A 162 1.60 6.79 -2.71
N PHE A 163 2.27 7.94 -2.79
CA PHE A 163 1.76 9.08 -3.54
C PHE A 163 1.54 8.74 -5.02
N LEU A 164 2.53 8.14 -5.70
CA LEU A 164 2.34 7.75 -7.09
C LEU A 164 1.30 6.64 -7.26
N ALA A 165 1.32 5.62 -6.40
CA ALA A 165 0.32 4.55 -6.43
C ALA A 165 -1.11 5.10 -6.33
N SER A 166 -1.33 6.14 -5.52
CA SER A 166 -2.61 6.84 -5.41
C SER A 166 -3.04 7.59 -6.68
N LEU A 167 -2.27 7.56 -7.76
CA LEU A 167 -2.65 8.11 -9.06
C LEU A 167 -2.68 7.02 -10.16
N MET A 168 -2.47 5.75 -9.79
CA MET A 168 -2.36 4.61 -10.72
C MET A 168 -3.64 3.77 -10.78
N ASN A 169 -3.74 2.90 -11.79
CA ASN A 169 -4.88 2.02 -11.96
C ASN A 169 -5.00 0.99 -10.82
N PRO A 170 -6.24 0.56 -10.49
CA PRO A 170 -6.45 -0.60 -9.61
C PRO A 170 -5.75 -1.83 -10.15
N ALA A 171 -5.14 -2.61 -9.25
CA ALA A 171 -4.60 -3.92 -9.59
C ALA A 171 -5.74 -4.92 -9.77
N ARG A 172 -5.63 -5.79 -10.77
CA ARG A 172 -6.61 -6.86 -11.03
C ARG A 172 -5.91 -8.21 -10.96
N TYR A 173 -6.38 -9.06 -10.06
CA TYR A 173 -5.85 -10.40 -9.85
C TYR A 173 -6.88 -11.43 -10.26
N ARG A 174 -6.41 -12.52 -10.87
CA ARG A 174 -7.18 -13.75 -10.97
C ARG A 174 -6.81 -14.62 -9.79
N VAL A 175 -7.75 -14.82 -8.87
CA VAL A 175 -7.58 -15.70 -7.73
C VAL A 175 -8.24 -17.03 -8.05
N ILE A 176 -7.45 -18.10 -7.99
CA ILE A 176 -7.90 -19.47 -8.19
C ILE A 176 -7.81 -20.17 -6.85
N THR A 177 -8.93 -20.67 -6.35
CA THR A 177 -8.98 -21.49 -5.14
C THR A 177 -9.35 -22.92 -5.50
N LEU A 178 -8.54 -23.87 -5.05
CA LEU A 178 -8.76 -25.30 -5.28
C LEU A 178 -9.11 -25.97 -3.95
N ALA A 179 -10.21 -26.71 -3.91
CA ALA A 179 -10.48 -27.65 -2.83
C ALA A 179 -9.93 -29.02 -3.22
N LEU A 180 -9.14 -29.60 -2.32
CA LEU A 180 -8.52 -30.90 -2.50
C LEU A 180 -9.14 -31.90 -1.52
N GLU A 181 -9.32 -33.13 -1.98
CA GLU A 181 -9.76 -34.27 -1.18
C GLU A 181 -8.67 -35.36 -1.24
N ALA A 182 -8.44 -36.02 -0.11
CA ALA A 182 -7.57 -37.17 0.02
C ALA A 182 -8.35 -38.30 0.69
N GLU A 183 -8.25 -39.51 0.16
CA GLU A 183 -8.65 -40.71 0.90
C GLU A 183 -7.44 -41.19 1.70
N LEU A 184 -7.56 -41.19 3.04
CA LEU A 184 -6.54 -41.62 4.01
C LEU A 184 -6.88 -43.00 4.57
#